data_AF-A0A1Y1YA63-F1
#
_entry.id   AF-A0A1Y1YA63-F1
#
_cell.length_a   1.000
_cell.length_b   1.000
_cell.length_c   1.000
_cell.angle_alpha   90.00
_cell.angle_beta   90.00
_cell.angle_gamma   90.00
#
_symmetry.space_group_name_H-M   'P 1'
#
loop_
_entity.id
_entity.type
_entity.pdbx_description
1 polymer ?
#
loop_
_entity_poly.entity_id
_entity_poly.type
_entity_poly.pdbx_seq_one_letter_code
_entity_poly.pdbx_strand_id
1 'polypeptide(L)'
;LITNVFEHASKTINYGFCENIGDQRGFTCGTVGFTTGTGDLYTVIEEYERRVGAETGFSRYRPELRRLATHPDCSIPDGDVSKLMAFAELWKRESCLPEFRSVQDDVADLIYYLPAVELAAEVGITSSLGKAIFY
;
A
#
# COMPACT_ATOMS: atom_id res chain seq x y z
N LEU A 1 -6.85 -0.70 -13.28
CA LEU A 1 -7.05 -2.15 -13.04
C LEU A 1 -8.48 -2.42 -12.57
N ILE A 2 -8.95 -3.67 -12.67
CA ILE A 2 -10.26 -4.08 -12.13
C ILE A 2 -10.32 -3.88 -10.60
N THR A 3 -9.20 -4.04 -9.91
CA THR A 3 -9.06 -3.82 -8.45
C THR A 3 -9.55 -2.43 -8.03
N ASN A 4 -9.22 -1.38 -8.78
CA ASN A 4 -9.65 -0.03 -8.44
C ASN A 4 -11.18 0.16 -8.47
N VAL A 5 -11.91 -0.65 -9.26
CA VAL A 5 -13.38 -0.65 -9.25
C VAL A 5 -13.90 -1.28 -7.96
N PHE A 6 -13.23 -2.31 -7.43
CA PHE A 6 -13.61 -2.95 -6.17
C PHE A 6 -13.21 -2.12 -4.95
N GLU A 7 -12.01 -1.54 -4.95
CA GLU A 7 -11.48 -0.75 -3.81
C GLU A 7 -12.12 0.63 -3.71
N HIS A 8 -12.30 1.32 -4.85
CA HIS A 8 -12.66 2.75 -4.88
C HIS A 8 -13.95 3.04 -5.63
N ALA A 9 -14.71 2.01 -6.05
CA ALA A 9 -15.90 2.14 -6.89
C ALA A 9 -15.68 2.99 -8.16
N SER A 10 -14.43 3.04 -8.65
CA SER A 10 -13.97 3.98 -9.68
C SER A 10 -13.10 3.29 -10.72
N LYS A 11 -13.06 3.83 -11.94
CA LYS A 11 -12.09 3.41 -12.97
C LYS A 11 -10.76 4.18 -12.90
N THR A 12 -10.76 5.29 -12.18
CA THR A 12 -9.60 6.19 -12.04
C THR A 12 -8.82 5.82 -10.79
N ILE A 13 -7.54 5.51 -10.95
CA ILE A 13 -6.64 5.15 -9.86
C ILE A 13 -6.45 6.35 -8.92
N ASN A 14 -6.79 6.18 -7.64
CA ASN A 14 -6.64 7.21 -6.63
C ASN A 14 -5.39 6.99 -5.77
N TYR A 15 -4.22 7.30 -6.33
CA TYR A 15 -2.94 7.23 -5.61
C TYR A 15 -2.95 8.03 -4.28
N GLY A 16 -3.70 9.13 -4.24
CA GLY A 16 -3.78 10.02 -3.07
C GLY A 16 -4.84 9.65 -2.04
N PHE A 17 -5.59 8.56 -2.23
CA PHE A 17 -6.49 8.06 -1.20
C PHE A 17 -5.67 7.69 0.04
N CYS A 18 -6.13 8.12 1.22
CA CYS A 18 -5.54 7.74 2.49
C CYS A 18 -6.52 8.09 3.61
N GLU A 19 -7.17 7.09 4.19
CA GLU A 19 -8.23 7.28 5.19
C GLU A 19 -8.20 6.16 6.22
N ASN A 20 -8.49 6.47 7.48
CA ASN A 20 -8.79 5.44 8.47
C ASN A 20 -10.27 5.11 8.39
N ILE A 21 -10.59 4.00 7.75
CA ILE A 21 -11.97 3.55 7.49
C ILE A 21 -12.59 2.79 8.68
N GLY A 22 -11.91 2.71 9.82
CA GLY A 22 -12.43 2.08 11.04
C GLY A 22 -12.40 0.55 11.04
N ASP A 23 -11.62 -0.07 10.16
CA ASP A 23 -11.49 -1.53 10.03
C ASP A 23 -10.35 -2.13 10.87
N GLN A 24 -9.78 -1.33 11.77
CA GLN A 24 -8.67 -1.65 12.68
C GLN A 24 -7.30 -1.83 11.99
N ARG A 25 -7.17 -1.55 10.69
CA ARG A 25 -5.88 -1.59 9.97
C ARG A 25 -5.13 -0.25 9.97
N GLY A 26 -5.72 0.76 10.59
CA GLY A 26 -5.21 2.12 10.63
C GLY A 26 -5.55 2.88 9.36
N PHE A 27 -4.60 3.60 8.76
CA PHE A 27 -4.84 4.27 7.48
C PHE A 27 -4.75 3.27 6.34
N THR A 28 -5.73 3.27 5.45
CA THR A 28 -5.76 2.56 4.16
C THR A 28 -5.49 3.56 3.05
N CYS A 29 -4.43 3.37 2.26
CA CYS A 29 -3.91 4.36 1.32
C CYS A 29 -3.52 3.78 -0.04
N GLY A 30 -3.51 4.64 -1.06
CA GLY A 30 -3.06 4.31 -2.40
C GLY A 30 -4.01 3.42 -3.20
N THR A 31 -3.44 2.78 -4.22
CA THR A 31 -4.17 2.15 -5.33
C THR A 31 -4.77 0.79 -4.99
N VAL A 32 -4.15 0.06 -4.06
CA VAL A 32 -4.53 -1.29 -3.62
C VAL A 32 -4.88 -1.35 -2.13
N GLY A 33 -5.01 -0.20 -1.47
CA GLY A 33 -5.38 -0.13 -0.06
C GLY A 33 -4.28 -0.60 0.90
N PHE A 34 -3.03 -0.13 0.70
CA PHE A 34 -1.94 -0.36 1.65
C PHE A 34 -2.32 0.15 3.04
N THR A 35 -2.03 -0.60 4.10
CA THR A 35 -2.41 -0.23 5.46
C THR A 35 -1.24 -0.04 6.41
N THR A 36 -1.35 0.94 7.30
CA THR A 36 -0.32 1.19 8.33
C THR A 36 -0.15 0.01 9.29
N GLY A 37 -1.22 -0.75 9.54
CA GLY A 37 -1.25 -1.82 10.54
C GLY A 37 -0.88 -3.21 10.02
N THR A 38 -0.71 -3.39 8.71
CA THR A 38 -0.31 -4.68 8.09
C THR A 38 1.12 -4.68 7.55
N GLY A 39 1.79 -3.52 7.54
CA GLY A 39 3.20 -3.37 7.16
C GLY A 39 3.47 -3.17 5.67
N ASP A 40 2.51 -3.43 4.78
CA ASP A 40 2.64 -3.17 3.34
C ASP A 40 2.82 -1.67 3.04
N LEU A 41 2.10 -0.78 3.73
CA LEU A 41 2.28 0.67 3.61
C LEU A 41 3.68 1.12 4.06
N TYR A 42 4.24 0.46 5.08
CA TYR A 42 5.60 0.76 5.52
C TYR A 42 6.61 0.41 4.43
N THR A 43 6.41 -0.70 3.73
CA THR A 43 7.22 -1.11 2.57
C THR A 43 7.17 -0.06 1.45
N VAL A 44 6.00 0.52 1.16
CA VAL A 44 5.87 1.62 0.18
C VAL A 44 6.76 2.81 0.55
N ILE A 45 6.77 3.19 1.83
CA ILE A 45 7.58 4.32 2.30
C ILE A 45 9.08 3.98 2.27
N GLU A 46 9.48 2.79 2.70
CA GLU A 46 10.89 2.37 2.64
C GLU A 46 11.41 2.34 1.19
N GLU A 47 10.64 1.82 0.25
CA GLU A 47 11.00 1.80 -1.18
C GLU A 47 11.03 3.21 -1.79
N TYR A 48 10.13 4.08 -1.38
CA TYR A 48 10.11 5.47 -1.83
C TYR A 48 11.36 6.21 -1.36
N GLU A 49 11.66 6.15 -0.06
CA GLU A 49 12.85 6.79 0.52
C GLU A 49 14.15 6.18 -0.02
N ARG A 50 14.18 4.89 -0.33
CA ARG A 50 15.32 4.26 -1.01
C ARG A 50 15.54 4.84 -2.41
N ARG A 51 14.46 5.18 -3.12
CA ARG A 51 14.50 5.69 -4.50
C ARG A 51 14.87 7.18 -4.57
N VAL A 52 14.33 8.01 -3.67
CA VAL A 52 14.51 9.47 -3.73
C VAL A 52 15.47 10.04 -2.69
N GLY A 53 15.88 9.23 -1.71
CA GLY A 53 16.71 9.63 -0.57
C GLY A 53 15.95 9.64 0.76
N ALA A 54 16.67 9.43 1.86
CA ALA A 54 16.10 9.15 3.19
C ALA A 54 15.51 10.35 3.95
N GLU A 55 15.34 11.51 3.31
CA GLU A 55 14.81 12.75 3.93
C GLU A 55 13.53 13.22 3.24
N THR A 56 12.54 12.32 3.14
CA THR A 56 11.21 12.68 2.64
C THR A 56 10.33 13.23 3.77
N GLY A 57 9.17 13.79 3.42
CA GLY A 57 8.17 14.19 4.44
C GLY A 57 7.74 13.03 5.35
N PHE A 58 7.92 11.77 4.94
CA PHE A 58 7.57 10.58 5.72
C PHE A 58 8.58 10.26 6.82
N SER A 59 9.78 10.82 6.76
CA SER A 59 10.87 10.52 7.69
C SER A 59 10.49 10.71 9.17
N ARG A 60 9.60 11.66 9.47
CA ARG A 60 9.07 11.90 10.83
C ARG A 60 8.15 10.81 11.36
N TYR A 61 7.53 10.03 10.48
CA TYR A 61 6.59 8.96 10.84
C TYR A 61 7.25 7.58 10.90
N ARG A 62 8.47 7.43 10.36
CA ARG A 62 9.20 6.14 10.31
C ARG A 62 9.19 5.35 11.61
N PRO A 63 9.49 5.94 12.80
CA PRO A 63 9.52 5.15 14.03
C PRO A 63 8.17 4.55 14.38
N GLU A 64 7.08 5.30 14.16
CA GLU A 64 5.73 4.84 14.45
C GLU A 64 5.25 3.84 13.41
N LEU A 65 5.49 4.08 12.12
CA LEU A 65 5.13 3.15 11.06
C LEU A 65 5.85 1.81 11.21
N ARG A 66 7.14 1.82 11.61
CA ARG A 66 7.88 0.60 11.93
C ARG A 66 7.23 -0.14 13.10
N ARG A 67 6.85 0.59 14.17
CA ARG A 67 6.16 -0.01 15.32
C ARG A 67 4.88 -0.73 14.90
N LEU A 68 4.03 -0.06 14.10
CA LEU A 68 2.77 -0.63 13.58
C LEU A 68 3.02 -1.84 12.67
N ALA A 69 4.04 -1.78 11.80
CA ALA A 69 4.40 -2.86 10.89
C ALA A 69 4.99 -4.11 11.59
N THR A 70 5.54 -3.96 12.80
CA THR A 70 6.23 -5.05 13.53
C THR A 70 5.42 -5.65 14.67
N HIS A 71 4.08 -5.60 14.59
CA HIS A 71 3.22 -6.15 15.62
C HIS A 71 3.53 -7.66 15.85
N PRO A 72 3.71 -8.11 17.11
CA PRO A 72 4.17 -9.47 17.39
C PRO A 72 3.14 -10.56 17.08
N ASP A 73 1.86 -10.19 16.99
CA ASP A 73 0.77 -11.09 16.58
C ASP A 73 0.38 -10.80 15.13
N CYS A 74 0.67 -11.74 14.23
CA CYS A 74 0.34 -11.65 12.81
C CYS A 74 -1.17 -11.77 12.51
N SER A 75 -1.99 -12.08 13.51
CA SER A 75 -3.44 -12.27 13.38
C SER A 75 -4.21 -10.98 13.67
N ILE A 76 -3.58 -10.00 14.33
CA ILE A 76 -4.22 -8.78 14.81
C ILE A 76 -3.41 -7.57 14.29
N PRO A 77 -3.97 -6.79 13.35
CA PRO A 77 -3.36 -5.53 12.92
C PRO A 77 -3.28 -4.52 14.06
N ASP A 78 -2.21 -3.72 14.10
CA ASP A 78 -2.14 -2.54 14.96
C ASP A 78 -2.62 -1.31 14.19
N GLY A 79 -3.85 -0.87 14.49
CA GLY A 79 -4.48 0.27 13.82
C GLY A 79 -4.33 1.61 14.54
N ASP A 80 -3.50 1.74 15.58
CA ASP A 80 -3.38 2.99 16.34
C ASP A 80 -2.59 4.06 15.56
N VAL A 81 -3.34 4.92 14.87
CA VAL A 81 -2.81 6.05 14.08
C VAL A 81 -2.76 7.36 14.86
N SER A 82 -2.96 7.36 16.18
CA SER A 82 -3.01 8.58 17.00
C SER A 82 -1.75 9.46 16.90
N LYS A 83 -0.60 8.86 16.61
CA LYS A 83 0.69 9.54 16.41
C LYS A 83 1.00 9.89 14.95
N LEU A 84 0.11 9.58 14.02
CA LEU A 84 0.24 9.85 12.59
C LEU A 84 -0.58 11.08 12.16
N MET A 85 -0.59 12.13 12.98
CA MET A 85 -1.29 13.38 12.65
C MET A 85 -0.80 13.96 11.32
N ALA A 86 -1.71 14.41 10.47
CA ALA A 86 -1.44 14.95 9.14
C ALA A 86 -0.80 13.97 8.13
N PHE A 87 -0.81 12.66 8.43
CA PHE A 87 -0.23 11.64 7.55
C PHE A 87 -1.02 11.47 6.25
N ALA A 88 -2.35 11.46 6.31
CA ALA A 88 -3.20 11.34 5.12
C ALA A 88 -3.01 12.51 4.14
N GLU A 89 -2.88 13.73 4.66
CA GLU A 89 -2.61 14.92 3.87
C GLU A 89 -1.22 14.87 3.25
N LEU A 90 -0.22 14.37 3.99
CA LEU A 90 1.11 14.12 3.46
C LEU A 90 1.05 13.12 2.30
N TRP A 91 0.43 11.95 2.53
CA TRP A 91 0.29 10.91 1.51
C TRP A 91 -0.32 11.46 0.22
N LYS A 92 -1.43 12.20 0.36
CA LYS A 92 -2.11 12.84 -0.77
C LYS A 92 -1.19 13.80 -1.53
N ARG A 93 -0.39 14.59 -0.82
CA ARG A 93 0.55 15.54 -1.42
C ARG A 93 1.69 14.83 -2.15
N GLU A 94 2.34 13.85 -1.52
CA GLU A 94 3.43 13.09 -2.14
C GLU A 94 2.91 12.29 -3.36
N SER A 95 1.64 11.88 -3.35
CA SER A 95 0.98 11.20 -4.48
C SER A 95 0.79 12.06 -5.72
N CYS A 96 1.03 13.37 -5.65
CA CYS A 96 1.14 14.22 -6.83
C CYS A 96 2.46 14.00 -7.59
N LEU A 97 3.49 13.45 -6.93
CA LEU A 97 4.80 13.20 -7.54
C LEU A 97 4.76 11.92 -8.40
N PRO A 98 5.27 11.95 -9.65
CA PRO A 98 5.36 10.74 -10.48
C PRO A 98 6.14 9.60 -9.81
N GLU A 99 7.19 9.91 -9.07
CA GLU A 99 8.07 8.95 -8.41
C GLU A 99 7.34 8.17 -7.32
N PHE A 100 6.52 8.85 -6.50
CA PHE A 100 5.76 8.17 -5.45
C PHE A 100 4.66 7.28 -6.02
N ARG A 101 4.01 7.71 -7.12
CA ARG A 101 3.04 6.87 -7.84
C ARG A 101 3.67 5.61 -8.41
N SER A 102 4.84 5.75 -9.04
CA SER A 102 5.60 4.60 -9.55
C SER A 102 5.99 3.62 -8.44
N VAL A 103 6.34 4.11 -7.24
CA VAL A 103 6.63 3.22 -6.11
C VAL A 103 5.38 2.50 -5.63
N GLN A 104 4.21 3.15 -5.60
CA GLN A 104 2.96 2.47 -5.27
C GLN A 104 2.67 1.34 -6.25
N ASP A 105 2.86 1.56 -7.56
CA ASP A 105 2.68 0.53 -8.58
C ASP A 105 3.69 -0.62 -8.39
N ASP A 106 4.98 -0.30 -8.23
CA ASP A 106 6.04 -1.31 -8.09
C ASP A 106 5.84 -2.18 -6.83
N VAL A 107 5.40 -1.59 -5.72
CA VAL A 107 5.14 -2.33 -4.48
C VAL A 107 3.86 -3.14 -4.59
N ALA A 108 2.81 -2.63 -5.24
CA ALA A 108 1.62 -3.41 -5.52
C ALA A 108 1.96 -4.64 -6.39
N ASP A 109 2.82 -4.44 -7.39
CA ASP A 109 3.26 -5.53 -8.26
C ASP A 109 4.08 -6.56 -7.49
N LEU A 110 5.03 -6.10 -6.66
CA LEU A 110 5.91 -6.96 -5.88
C LEU A 110 5.14 -7.80 -4.85
N ILE A 111 4.22 -7.20 -4.11
CA ILE A 111 3.54 -7.86 -2.98
C ILE A 111 2.36 -8.71 -3.45
N TYR A 112 1.63 -8.27 -4.49
CA TYR A 112 0.36 -8.90 -4.88
C TYR A 112 0.39 -9.49 -6.30
N TYR A 113 0.76 -8.70 -7.31
CA TYR A 113 0.58 -9.13 -8.72
C TYR A 113 1.55 -10.23 -9.15
N LEU A 114 2.85 -10.06 -8.90
CA LEU A 114 3.86 -11.02 -9.33
C LEU A 114 3.65 -12.39 -8.66
N PRO A 115 3.43 -12.48 -7.32
CA PRO A 115 3.09 -13.75 -6.68
C PRO A 115 1.81 -14.39 -7.25
N ALA A 116 0.76 -13.60 -7.52
CA ALA A 116 -0.47 -14.10 -8.11
C ALA A 116 -0.25 -14.70 -9.51
N VAL A 117 0.57 -14.05 -10.35
CA VAL A 117 0.89 -14.54 -11.70
C VAL A 117 1.76 -15.79 -11.65
N GLU A 118 2.69 -15.88 -10.70
CA GLU A 118 3.51 -17.08 -10.47
C GLU A 118 2.64 -18.27 -10.07
N LEU A 119 1.76 -18.12 -9.08
CA LEU A 119 0.82 -19.15 -8.65
C LEU A 119 -0.13 -19.59 -9.77
N ALA A 120 -0.62 -18.65 -10.59
CA ALA A 120 -1.43 -18.96 -11.76
C ALA A 120 -0.64 -19.80 -12.79
N ALA A 121 0.65 -19.50 -12.98
CA ALA A 121 1.50 -20.25 -13.89
C ALA A 121 1.76 -21.70 -13.40
N GLU A 122 1.93 -21.90 -12.09
CA GLU A 122 2.14 -23.22 -11.48
C GLU A 122 0.99 -24.21 -11.76
N VAL A 123 -0.25 -23.70 -11.85
CA VAL A 123 -1.45 -24.49 -12.17
C VAL A 123 -1.87 -24.39 -13.64
N GLY A 124 -1.00 -23.86 -14.50
CA GLY A 124 -1.18 -23.83 -15.96
C GLY A 124 -2.14 -22.75 -16.49
N ILE A 125 -2.50 -21.77 -15.67
CA ILE A 125 -3.38 -20.66 -16.05
C ILE A 125 -2.58 -19.57 -16.77
N THR A 126 -2.91 -19.33 -18.04
CA THR A 126 -2.21 -18.36 -18.90
C THR A 126 -3.08 -17.17 -19.30
N SER A 127 -4.40 -17.27 -19.18
CA SER A 127 -5.33 -16.21 -19.59
C SER A 127 -5.26 -15.01 -18.65
N SER A 128 -5.40 -13.79 -19.18
CA SER A 128 -5.38 -12.56 -18.38
C SER A 128 -6.50 -12.53 -17.34
N LEU A 129 -7.68 -13.05 -17.69
CA LEU A 129 -8.80 -13.18 -16.75
C LEU A 129 -8.48 -14.17 -15.63
N GLY A 130 -7.86 -15.31 -15.94
CA GLY A 130 -7.46 -16.30 -14.93
C GLY A 130 -6.42 -15.75 -13.97
N LYS A 131 -5.40 -15.03 -14.47
CA LYS A 131 -4.41 -14.34 -13.63
C LYS A 131 -5.05 -13.31 -12.70
N ALA A 132 -6.04 -12.57 -13.19
CA ALA A 132 -6.79 -11.59 -12.41
C ALA A 132 -7.72 -12.19 -11.33
N ILE A 133 -7.86 -13.53 -11.24
CA ILE A 133 -8.58 -14.20 -10.13
C ILE A 133 -7.61 -14.53 -8.99
N PHE A 134 -6.32 -14.76 -9.29
CA PHE A 134 -5.29 -14.97 -8.28
C PHE A 134 -4.84 -13.66 -7.63
N TYR A 135 -4.96 -12.56 -8.38
CA TYR A 135 -4.66 -11.19 -7.96
C TYR A 135 -5.90 -10.52 -7.37
#